data_AF-A0A662HRB9-F1
#
_entry.id   AF-A0A662HRB9-F1
#
_cell.length_a   1.000
_cell.length_b   1.000
_cell.length_c   1.000
_cell.angle_alpha   90.00
_cell.angle_beta   90.00
_cell.angle_gamma   90.00
#
_symmetry.space_group_name_H-M   'P 1'
#
loop_
_entity.id
_entity.type
_entity.pdbx_description
1 polymer ?
#
loop_
_entity_poly.entity_id
_entity_poly.type
_entity_poly.pdbx_seq_one_letter_code
_entity_poly.pdbx_strand_id
1 'polypeptide(L)'
;EVNQIVKAYEEKSVEKIRGDNELYLLLKELSLMINYLAVVSKQEKHIVESILSKMGVLGRFSIIVGRETEILRLKQLKEVVKRLKISPEKTLMLGDTIVDISSAVKLNMIPVGITDNPYRFQQFIEYGIPCFKNVKEALRYIILQKRYYS
;
A
#
# COMPACT_ATOMS: atom_id res chain seq x y z
N GLU A 1 -9.16 15.18 -22.57
CA GLU A 1 -8.37 14.26 -23.41
C GLU A 1 -7.36 13.41 -22.62
N VAL A 2 -6.42 13.98 -21.85
CA VAL A 2 -5.45 13.21 -21.03
C VAL A 2 -6.11 12.22 -20.05
N ASN A 3 -7.22 12.60 -19.41
CA ASN A 3 -7.90 11.76 -18.43
C ASN A 3 -8.56 10.50 -19.04
N GLN A 4 -9.02 10.57 -20.30
CA GLN A 4 -9.60 9.42 -21.01
C GLN A 4 -8.51 8.42 -21.43
N ILE A 5 -7.34 8.92 -21.82
CA ILE A 5 -6.18 8.08 -22.16
C ILE A 5 -5.69 7.34 -20.91
N VAL A 6 -5.52 8.03 -19.77
CA VAL A 6 -5.11 7.41 -18.50
C VAL A 6 -6.11 6.33 -18.10
N LYS A 7 -7.41 6.63 -18.16
CA LYS A 7 -8.47 5.67 -17.81
C LYS A 7 -8.43 4.41 -18.68
N ALA A 8 -8.27 4.55 -20.00
CA ALA A 8 -8.16 3.40 -20.91
C ALA A 8 -6.89 2.55 -20.67
N TYR A 9 -5.78 3.16 -20.24
CA TYR A 9 -4.56 2.44 -19.86
C TYR A 9 -4.74 1.68 -18.53
N GLU A 10 -5.43 2.28 -17.57
CA GLU A 10 -5.74 1.65 -16.29
C GLU A 10 -6.67 0.45 -16.48
N GLU A 11 -7.75 0.60 -17.24
CA GLU A 11 -8.71 -0.48 -17.57
C GLU A 11 -8.02 -1.67 -18.24
N LYS A 12 -7.17 -1.44 -19.24
CA LYS A 12 -6.36 -2.51 -19.89
C LYS A 12 -5.40 -3.21 -18.93
N SER A 13 -4.90 -2.52 -17.91
CA SER A 13 -4.02 -3.11 -16.90
C SER A 13 -4.81 -4.01 -15.94
N VAL A 14 -6.06 -3.67 -15.64
CA VAL A 14 -6.95 -4.46 -14.76
C VAL A 14 -7.39 -5.77 -15.42
N GLU A 15 -7.43 -5.88 -16.75
CA GLU A 15 -7.80 -7.12 -17.46
C GLU A 15 -6.79 -8.26 -17.28
N LYS A 16 -5.52 -7.94 -17.03
CA LYS A 16 -4.44 -8.93 -16.90
C LYS A 16 -4.26 -9.48 -15.48
N ILE A 17 -4.97 -8.91 -14.51
CA ILE A 17 -4.79 -9.24 -13.09
C ILE A 17 -5.46 -10.57 -12.79
N ARG A 18 -4.66 -11.54 -12.35
CA ARG A 18 -5.11 -12.84 -11.85
C ARG A 18 -5.11 -12.83 -10.32
N GLY A 19 -5.92 -13.68 -9.72
CA GLY A 19 -5.89 -13.90 -8.27
C GLY A 19 -4.51 -14.40 -7.83
N ASP A 20 -3.96 -13.81 -6.77
CA ASP A 20 -2.75 -14.29 -6.10
C ASP A 20 -3.15 -14.92 -4.76
N ASN A 21 -3.28 -16.25 -4.76
CA ASN A 21 -3.72 -17.01 -3.58
C ASN A 21 -2.75 -16.83 -2.40
N GLU A 22 -1.45 -16.69 -2.67
CA GLU A 22 -0.47 -16.48 -1.61
C GLU A 22 -0.66 -15.11 -0.96
N LEU A 23 -0.80 -14.05 -1.76
CA LEU A 23 -1.08 -12.72 -1.24
C LEU A 23 -2.38 -12.69 -0.44
N TYR A 24 -3.42 -13.38 -0.92
CA TYR A 24 -4.69 -13.54 -0.20
C TYR A 24 -4.48 -14.15 1.18
N LEU A 25 -3.73 -15.27 1.27
CA LEU A 25 -3.46 -15.94 2.54
C LEU A 25 -2.66 -15.05 3.49
N LEU A 26 -1.62 -14.37 3.00
CA LEU A 26 -0.81 -13.45 3.80
C LEU A 26 -1.63 -12.27 4.34
N LEU A 27 -2.48 -11.65 3.52
CA LEU A 27 -3.34 -10.56 3.97
C LEU A 27 -4.43 -11.04 4.92
N LYS A 28 -4.98 -12.23 4.71
CA LYS A 28 -5.94 -12.86 5.62
C LYS A 28 -5.30 -13.09 6.99
N GLU A 29 -4.12 -13.69 7.02
CA GLU A 29 -3.37 -13.94 8.25
C GLU A 29 -3.02 -12.64 8.96
N LEU A 30 -2.46 -11.66 8.24
CA LEU A 30 -2.12 -10.36 8.80
C LEU A 30 -3.36 -9.65 9.38
N SER A 31 -4.52 -9.74 8.72
CA SER A 31 -5.76 -9.10 9.19
C SER A 31 -6.25 -9.61 10.55
N LEU A 32 -5.77 -10.78 11.01
CA LEU A 32 -6.06 -11.29 12.36
C LEU A 32 -5.15 -10.68 13.43
N MET A 33 -4.07 -9.99 13.03
CA MET A 33 -3.02 -9.47 13.91
C MET A 33 -2.99 -7.92 13.97
N ILE A 34 -3.78 -7.25 13.14
CA ILE A 34 -3.82 -5.79 13.03
C ILE A 34 -5.25 -5.28 12.96
N ASN A 35 -5.46 -4.03 13.37
CA ASN A 35 -6.79 -3.43 13.40
C ASN A 35 -7.30 -3.01 12.02
N TYR A 36 -6.42 -2.48 11.18
CA TYR A 36 -6.81 -1.87 9.90
C TYR A 36 -5.80 -2.15 8.79
N LEU A 37 -6.33 -2.35 7.59
CA LEU A 37 -5.58 -2.29 6.34
C LEU A 37 -6.16 -1.16 5.48
N ALA A 38 -5.28 -0.36 4.88
CA ALA A 38 -5.68 0.74 4.01
C ALA A 38 -4.89 0.71 2.70
N VAL A 39 -5.50 1.17 1.61
CA VAL A 39 -4.82 1.41 0.33
C VAL A 39 -4.91 2.88 -0.01
N VAL A 40 -3.78 3.45 -0.40
CA VAL A 40 -3.69 4.79 -0.99
C VAL A 40 -3.16 4.68 -2.40
N SER A 41 -3.81 5.30 -3.37
CA SER A 41 -3.42 5.19 -4.78
C SER A 41 -3.56 6.52 -5.52
N LYS A 42 -2.72 6.72 -6.55
CA LYS A 42 -2.88 7.81 -7.53
C LYS A 42 -3.87 7.48 -8.65
N GLN A 43 -4.49 6.31 -8.59
CA GLN A 43 -5.60 5.92 -9.44
C GLN A 43 -6.92 6.28 -8.77
N GLU A 44 -8.00 6.26 -9.55
CA GLU A 44 -9.34 6.46 -8.98
C GLU A 44 -9.74 5.29 -8.07
N LYS A 45 -10.44 5.57 -6.96
CA LYS A 45 -10.81 4.54 -5.98
C LYS A 45 -11.51 3.34 -6.62
N HIS A 46 -12.45 3.56 -7.53
CA HIS A 46 -13.22 2.49 -8.16
C HIS A 46 -12.34 1.53 -9.00
N ILE A 47 -11.24 2.05 -9.58
CA ILE A 47 -10.26 1.25 -10.32
C ILE A 47 -9.48 0.36 -9.34
N VAL A 48 -9.04 0.94 -8.23
CA VAL A 48 -8.35 0.20 -7.16
C VAL A 48 -9.25 -0.88 -6.57
N GLU A 49 -10.52 -0.58 -6.31
CA GLU A 49 -11.51 -1.54 -5.82
C GLU A 49 -11.71 -2.70 -6.81
N SER A 50 -11.81 -2.40 -8.11
CA SER A 50 -11.91 -3.42 -9.16
C SER A 50 -10.69 -4.35 -9.17
N ILE A 51 -9.48 -3.79 -9.08
CA ILE A 51 -8.23 -4.57 -9.00
C ILE A 51 -8.23 -5.49 -7.77
N LEU A 52 -8.47 -4.94 -6.59
CA LEU A 52 -8.47 -5.69 -5.33
C LEU A 52 -9.58 -6.75 -5.28
N SER A 53 -10.71 -6.49 -5.94
CA SER A 53 -11.81 -7.45 -6.10
C SER A 53 -11.40 -8.64 -6.96
N LYS A 54 -10.79 -8.38 -8.14
CA LYS A 54 -10.23 -9.45 -8.99
C LYS A 54 -9.14 -10.25 -8.30
N MET A 55 -8.39 -9.62 -7.39
CA MET A 55 -7.39 -10.29 -6.56
C MET A 55 -7.99 -11.05 -5.35
N GLY A 56 -9.29 -10.90 -5.08
CA GLY A 56 -9.97 -11.57 -3.96
C GLY A 56 -9.68 -10.97 -2.58
N VAL A 57 -9.07 -9.78 -2.51
CA VAL A 57 -8.57 -9.18 -1.26
C VAL A 57 -9.28 -7.89 -0.85
N LEU A 58 -10.20 -7.38 -1.68
CA LEU A 58 -10.92 -6.12 -1.42
C LEU A 58 -11.54 -6.07 -0.01
N GLY A 59 -12.23 -7.14 0.40
CA GLY A 59 -12.90 -7.21 1.71
C GLY A 59 -11.98 -7.20 2.93
N ARG A 60 -10.65 -7.13 2.73
CA ARG A 60 -9.66 -7.01 3.82
C ARG A 60 -9.31 -5.56 4.14
N PHE A 61 -9.58 -4.63 3.24
CA PHE A 61 -9.21 -3.23 3.40
C PHE A 61 -10.34 -2.43 4.06
N SER A 62 -10.03 -1.79 5.17
CA SER A 62 -10.93 -0.93 5.93
C SER A 62 -11.25 0.36 5.18
N ILE A 63 -10.29 0.85 4.38
CA ILE A 63 -10.47 2.04 3.54
C ILE A 63 -9.57 2.00 2.31
N ILE A 64 -10.09 2.57 1.22
CA ILE A 64 -9.33 2.87 0.01
C ILE A 64 -9.46 4.37 -0.28
N VAL A 65 -8.33 5.04 -0.46
CA VAL A 65 -8.24 6.47 -0.80
C VAL A 65 -7.63 6.61 -2.20
N GLY A 66 -8.47 6.99 -3.17
CA GLY A 66 -8.07 7.24 -4.55
C GLY A 66 -7.61 8.68 -4.79
N ARG A 67 -7.23 8.97 -6.04
CA ARG A 67 -6.79 10.30 -6.50
C ARG A 67 -7.90 11.35 -6.45
N GLU A 68 -9.15 10.95 -6.67
CA GLU A 68 -10.31 11.85 -6.64
C GLU A 68 -10.58 12.43 -5.26
N THR A 69 -10.10 11.77 -4.19
CA THR A 69 -10.16 12.33 -2.84
C THR A 69 -9.08 13.40 -2.65
N GLU A 70 -7.82 13.09 -2.99
CA GLU A 70 -6.68 14.01 -2.81
C GLU A 70 -5.54 13.69 -3.81
N ILE A 71 -4.97 14.73 -4.43
CA ILE A 71 -3.89 14.56 -5.42
C ILE A 71 -2.54 14.30 -4.74
N LEU A 72 -2.27 14.87 -3.56
CA LEU A 72 -0.97 14.76 -2.89
C LEU A 72 -0.94 13.54 -1.97
N ARG A 73 0.16 12.75 -2.03
CA ARG A 73 0.28 11.49 -1.25
C ARG A 73 0.18 11.74 0.25
N LEU A 74 0.83 12.80 0.73
CA LEU A 74 0.74 13.26 2.11
C LEU A 74 -0.72 13.52 2.55
N LYS A 75 -1.53 14.15 1.70
CA LYS A 75 -2.94 14.42 2.02
C LYS A 75 -3.79 13.14 2.01
N GLN A 76 -3.52 12.22 1.08
CA GLN A 76 -4.16 10.90 1.07
C GLN A 76 -3.89 10.13 2.37
N LEU A 77 -2.64 10.12 2.85
CA LEU A 77 -2.29 9.49 4.13
C LEU A 77 -2.96 10.20 5.32
N LYS A 78 -3.03 11.54 5.33
CA LYS A 78 -3.77 12.29 6.37
C LYS A 78 -5.24 11.89 6.41
N GLU A 79 -5.87 11.65 5.26
CA GLU A 79 -7.26 11.23 5.20
C GLU A 79 -7.45 9.82 5.79
N VAL A 80 -6.52 8.90 5.56
CA VAL A 80 -6.51 7.57 6.21
C VAL A 80 -6.42 7.73 7.73
N VAL A 81 -5.47 8.53 8.23
CA VAL A 81 -5.30 8.78 9.67
C VAL A 81 -6.58 9.35 10.27
N LYS A 82 -7.17 10.37 9.63
CA LYS A 82 -8.40 11.02 10.08
C LYS A 82 -9.59 10.07 10.14
N ARG A 83 -9.80 9.27 9.08
CA ARG A 83 -10.97 8.38 8.99
C ARG A 83 -10.87 7.16 9.90
N LEU A 84 -9.68 6.58 10.01
CA LEU A 84 -9.46 5.40 10.85
C LEU A 84 -9.09 5.74 12.30
N LYS A 85 -8.82 7.02 12.61
CA LYS A 85 -8.38 7.49 13.93
C LYS A 85 -7.20 6.70 14.49
N ILE A 86 -6.23 6.42 13.61
CA ILE A 86 -5.02 5.63 13.93
C ILE A 86 -3.88 6.53 14.41
N SER A 87 -2.97 5.95 15.17
CA SER A 87 -1.71 6.55 15.60
C SER A 87 -0.65 6.37 14.50
N PRO A 88 -0.17 7.45 13.85
CA PRO A 88 0.80 7.34 12.76
C PRO A 88 2.09 6.62 13.17
N GLU A 89 2.61 6.90 14.36
CA GLU A 89 3.83 6.30 14.92
C GLU A 89 3.75 4.78 15.16
N LYS A 90 2.53 4.23 15.15
CA LYS A 90 2.27 2.78 15.21
C LYS A 90 1.80 2.20 13.87
N THR A 91 1.89 2.97 12.79
CA THR A 91 1.38 2.62 11.47
C THR A 91 2.54 2.40 10.49
N LEU A 92 2.56 1.23 9.86
CA LEU A 92 3.47 0.95 8.74
C LEU A 92 2.88 1.53 7.44
N MET A 93 3.71 2.22 6.66
CA MET A 93 3.38 2.64 5.29
C MET A 93 4.28 1.89 4.32
N LEU A 94 3.69 1.01 3.52
CA LEU A 94 4.39 0.27 2.47
C LEU A 94 4.22 1.03 1.15
N GLY A 95 5.33 1.36 0.49
CA GLY A 95 5.30 2.08 -0.77
C GLY A 95 6.53 1.82 -1.63
N ASP A 96 6.35 1.92 -2.93
CA ASP A 96 7.42 1.72 -3.89
C ASP A 96 8.16 3.02 -4.19
N THR A 97 7.58 4.21 -3.97
CA THR A 97 8.20 5.48 -4.36
C THR A 97 8.84 6.27 -3.23
N ILE A 98 9.81 7.13 -3.55
CA ILE A 98 10.33 8.13 -2.60
C ILE A 98 9.22 9.08 -2.13
N VAL A 99 8.20 9.33 -2.95
CA VAL A 99 7.04 10.15 -2.56
C VAL A 99 6.22 9.44 -1.47
N ASP A 100 6.10 8.11 -1.52
CA ASP A 100 5.49 7.32 -0.44
C ASP A 100 6.25 7.47 0.86
N ILE A 101 7.55 7.16 0.80
CA ILE A 101 8.43 7.17 1.97
C ILE A 101 8.48 8.57 2.60
N SER A 102 8.75 9.61 1.80
CA SER A 102 8.80 10.98 2.30
C SER A 102 7.47 11.47 2.88
N SER A 103 6.33 11.00 2.34
CA SER A 103 5.01 11.35 2.88
C SER A 103 4.73 10.62 4.20
N ALA A 104 5.15 9.36 4.32
CA ALA A 104 5.06 8.57 5.55
C ALA A 104 5.89 9.21 6.67
N VAL A 105 7.16 9.53 6.40
CA VAL A 105 8.07 10.20 7.35
C VAL A 105 7.49 11.54 7.83
N LYS A 106 6.95 12.35 6.92
CA LYS A 106 6.30 13.64 7.28
C LYS A 106 5.08 13.50 8.20
N LEU A 107 4.50 12.30 8.31
CA LEU A 107 3.40 12.00 9.23
C LEU A 107 3.84 11.17 10.44
N ASN A 108 5.14 10.97 10.65
CA ASN A 108 5.67 10.07 11.67
C ASN A 108 5.20 8.61 11.52
N MET A 109 4.83 8.18 10.31
CA MET A 109 4.60 6.76 10.03
C MET A 109 5.92 6.03 9.84
N ILE A 110 5.92 4.71 10.04
CA ILE A 110 7.07 3.85 9.82
C ILE A 110 7.10 3.47 8.33
N PRO A 111 8.04 4.01 7.53
CA PRO A 111 8.11 3.72 6.10
C PRO A 111 8.73 2.33 5.84
N VAL A 112 8.19 1.63 4.85
CA VAL A 112 8.76 0.38 4.32
C VAL A 112 8.77 0.44 2.79
N GLY A 113 9.95 0.32 2.21
CA GLY A 113 10.16 0.33 0.76
C GLY A 113 9.80 -1.00 0.11
N ILE A 114 9.11 -0.99 -1.03
CA ILE A 114 8.80 -2.19 -1.81
C ILE A 114 9.29 -1.98 -3.25
N THR A 115 10.39 -2.62 -3.65
CA THR A 115 10.92 -2.43 -5.00
C THR A 115 11.85 -3.57 -5.44
N ASP A 116 11.69 -3.99 -6.69
CA ASP A 116 12.62 -4.86 -7.41
C ASP A 116 13.64 -4.06 -8.24
N ASN A 117 13.51 -2.74 -8.29
CA ASN A 117 14.42 -1.85 -9.00
C ASN A 117 15.69 -1.61 -8.16
N PRO A 118 16.89 -1.97 -8.65
CA PRO A 118 18.13 -1.85 -7.88
C PRO A 118 18.46 -0.41 -7.46
N TYR A 119 18.20 0.58 -8.32
CA TYR A 119 18.46 1.98 -8.01
C TYR A 119 17.56 2.46 -6.87
N ARG A 120 16.27 2.12 -6.92
CA ARG A 120 15.32 2.48 -5.88
C ARG A 120 15.58 1.75 -4.56
N PHE A 121 16.02 0.49 -4.65
CA PHE A 121 16.47 -0.27 -3.49
C PHE A 121 17.66 0.43 -2.82
N GLN A 122 18.68 0.82 -3.59
CA GLN A 122 19.81 1.59 -3.08
C GLN A 122 19.37 2.89 -2.42
N GLN A 123 18.46 3.65 -3.04
CA GLN A 123 17.93 4.87 -2.44
C GLN A 123 17.28 4.61 -1.06
N PHE A 124 16.47 3.55 -0.93
CA PHE A 124 15.86 3.21 0.35
C PHE A 124 16.91 2.85 1.42
N ILE A 125 17.96 2.11 1.06
CA ILE A 125 19.07 1.79 1.97
C ILE A 125 19.80 3.06 2.40
N GLU A 126 20.12 3.97 1.47
CA GLU A 126 20.79 5.25 1.78
C GLU A 126 19.96 6.13 2.73
N TYR A 127 18.63 6.08 2.63
CA TYR A 127 17.72 6.77 3.55
C TYR A 127 17.45 6.00 4.86
N GLY A 128 18.07 4.84 5.08
CA GLY A 128 17.85 4.02 6.28
C GLY A 128 16.44 3.39 6.35
N ILE A 129 15.79 3.17 5.22
CA ILE A 129 14.42 2.68 5.12
C ILE A 129 14.46 1.16 4.91
N PRO A 130 13.81 0.36 5.77
CA PRO A 130 13.66 -1.07 5.53
C PRO A 130 12.98 -1.32 4.18
N CYS A 131 13.56 -2.17 3.33
CA CYS A 131 13.02 -2.43 2.01
C CYS A 131 13.02 -3.91 1.63
N PHE A 132 12.00 -4.31 0.88
CA PHE A 132 11.79 -5.68 0.39
C PHE A 132 11.61 -5.68 -1.13
N LYS A 133 11.90 -6.81 -1.78
CA LYS A 133 11.77 -6.91 -3.25
C LYS A 133 10.32 -6.86 -3.71
N ASN A 134 9.41 -7.39 -2.89
CA ASN A 134 7.98 -7.44 -3.18
C ASN A 134 7.15 -7.41 -1.89
N VAL A 135 5.86 -7.14 -2.04
CA VAL A 135 4.93 -7.03 -0.91
C VAL A 135 4.80 -8.35 -0.13
N LYS A 136 4.94 -9.51 -0.78
CA LYS A 136 4.79 -10.81 -0.12
C LYS A 136 5.93 -11.07 0.86
N GLU A 137 7.17 -10.72 0.49
CA GLU A 137 8.33 -10.75 1.40
C GLU A 137 8.12 -9.83 2.62
N ALA A 138 7.66 -8.60 2.39
CA ALA A 138 7.37 -7.67 3.48
C ALA A 138 6.30 -8.22 4.43
N LEU A 139 5.19 -8.74 3.89
CA LEU A 139 4.10 -9.31 4.69
C LEU A 139 4.56 -10.50 5.53
N ARG A 140 5.32 -11.44 4.94
CA ARG A 140 5.89 -12.58 5.69
C ARG A 140 6.75 -12.11 6.86
N TYR A 141 7.62 -11.12 6.63
CA TYR A 141 8.46 -10.56 7.69
C TYR A 141 7.61 -9.89 8.78
N ILE A 142 6.64 -9.05 8.42
CA ILE A 142 5.75 -8.37 9.37
C ILE A 142 4.99 -9.36 10.24
N ILE A 143 4.41 -10.40 9.63
CA ILE A 143 3.69 -11.47 10.33
C ILE A 143 4.63 -12.19 11.31
N LEU A 144 5.84 -12.53 10.86
CA LEU A 144 6.85 -13.17 11.70
C LEU A 144 7.20 -12.30 12.92
N GLN A 145 7.50 -11.02 12.71
CA GLN A 145 7.80 -10.09 13.80
C GLN A 145 6.62 -9.95 14.77
N LYS A 146 5.39 -9.85 14.26
CA LYS A 146 4.19 -9.77 15.10
C LYS A 146 4.03 -10.99 15.99
N ARG A 147 4.32 -12.20 15.50
CA ARG A 147 4.28 -13.43 16.31
C ARG A 147 5.35 -13.46 17.41
N TYR A 148 6.54 -12.94 17.15
CA TYR A 148 7.63 -12.93 18.13
C TYR A 148 7.45 -11.90 19.26
N TYR A 149 6.76 -10.79 18.98
CA TYR A 149 6.56 -9.70 19.94
C TYR A 149 5.11 -9.58 20.46
N SER A 150 4.24 -10.54 20.16
CA SER A 150 2.90 -10.68 20.79
C SER A 150 2.99 -11.61 21.99
#